data_AF-A0A0P7YJ58-F1
#
_entry.id   AF-A0A0P7YJ58-F1
#
_cell.length_a   1.000
_cell.length_b   1.000
_cell.length_c   1.000
_cell.angle_alpha   90.00
_cell.angle_beta   90.00
_cell.angle_gamma   90.00
#
_symmetry.space_group_name_H-M   'P 1'
#
loop_
_entity.id
_entity.type
_entity.pdbx_description
1 polymer ?
#
loop_
_entity_poly.entity_id
_entity_poly.type
_entity_poly.pdbx_seq_one_letter_code
_entity_poly.pdbx_strand_id
1 'polypeptide(L)'
;DDFLFSVSIVSGVTCAILAVIKFMLGKVLTSRALITDAFNSLVGGVMGFSILINAEVFKHHPTVWYLDGTTGILIGLIILAYGVKLLIDMVPRVRQTRNYERFE
;
A
#
# COMPACT_ATOMS: atom_id res chain seq x y z
N ASP A 1 -7.81 0.93 23.71
CA ASP A 1 -6.66 0.24 23.09
C ASP A 1 -7.04 -1.07 22.43
N ASP A 2 -7.72 -1.99 23.13
CA ASP A 2 -8.02 -3.35 22.62
C ASP A 2 -8.73 -3.39 21.25
N PHE A 3 -9.62 -2.43 20.97
CA PHE A 3 -10.27 -2.32 19.66
C PHE A 3 -9.27 -1.96 18.54
N LEU A 4 -8.37 -0.99 18.78
CA LEU A 4 -7.34 -0.59 17.83
C LEU A 4 -6.33 -1.71 17.60
N PHE A 5 -5.95 -2.42 18.66
CA PHE A 5 -5.07 -3.59 18.56
C PHE A 5 -5.72 -4.70 17.73
N SER A 6 -6.96 -5.08 18.04
CA SER A 6 -7.68 -6.13 17.32
C SER A 6 -7.88 -5.79 15.84
N VAL A 7 -8.35 -4.58 15.53
CA VAL A 7 -8.54 -4.11 14.14
C VAL A 7 -7.22 -4.06 13.39
N SER A 8 -6.14 -3.57 14.00
CA SER A 8 -4.83 -3.44 13.34
C SER A 8 -4.18 -4.80 13.07
N ILE A 9 -4.35 -5.77 13.97
CA ILE A 9 -3.88 -7.14 13.77
C ILE A 9 -4.68 -7.81 12.64
N VAL A 10 -6.01 -7.78 12.70
CA VAL A 10 -6.86 -8.45 11.70
C VAL A 10 -6.65 -7.83 10.32
N SER A 11 -6.63 -6.49 10.23
CA SER A 11 -6.38 -5.79 8.96
C SER A 11 -4.95 -6.01 8.46
N GLY A 12 -3.95 -5.90 9.32
CA GLY A 12 -2.54 -6.10 8.97
C GLY A 12 -2.26 -7.49 8.40
N VAL A 13 -2.77 -8.53 9.07
CA VAL A 13 -2.64 -9.93 8.62
C VAL A 13 -3.42 -10.16 7.33
N THR A 14 -4.66 -9.68 7.23
CA THR A 14 -5.48 -9.85 6.02
C THR A 14 -4.84 -9.16 4.82
N CYS A 15 -4.36 -7.92 4.99
CA CYS A 15 -3.67 -7.16 3.96
C CYS A 15 -2.35 -7.82 3.54
N ALA A 16 -1.59 -8.40 4.46
CA ALA A 16 -0.37 -9.13 4.14
C ALA A 16 -0.64 -10.40 3.30
N ILE A 17 -1.64 -11.20 3.68
CA ILE A 17 -2.05 -12.39 2.92
C ILE A 17 -2.53 -11.99 1.52
N LEU A 18 -3.39 -10.97 1.43
CA LEU A 18 -3.88 -10.47 0.15
C LEU A 18 -2.74 -9.93 -0.72
N ALA A 19 -1.76 -9.24 -0.15
CA ALA A 19 -0.60 -8.76 -0.89
C ALA A 19 0.15 -9.92 -1.55
N VAL A 20 0.46 -10.99 -0.80
CA VAL A 20 1.15 -12.17 -1.35
C VAL A 20 0.37 -12.79 -2.50
N ILE A 21 -0.93 -13.02 -2.31
CA ILE A 21 -1.80 -13.60 -3.33
C ILE A 21 -1.83 -12.71 -4.59
N LYS A 22 -2.04 -11.40 -4.43
CA LYS A 22 -2.09 -10.45 -5.55
C LYS A 22 -0.75 -10.33 -6.26
N PHE A 23 0.38 -10.41 -5.56
CA PHE A 23 1.71 -10.44 -6.20
C PHE A 23 1.91 -11.70 -7.04
N MET A 24 1.53 -12.87 -6.52
CA MET A 24 1.60 -14.13 -7.26
C MET A 24 0.73 -14.07 -8.51
N LEU A 25 -0.55 -13.67 -8.37
CA LEU A 25 -1.48 -13.54 -9.48
C LEU A 25 -1.04 -12.46 -10.47
N GLY A 26 -0.51 -11.33 -10.00
CA GLY A 26 -0.01 -10.25 -10.85
C GLY A 26 1.16 -10.69 -11.72
N LYS A 27 2.05 -11.55 -11.19
CA LYS A 27 3.15 -12.14 -11.95
C LYS A 27 2.66 -13.20 -12.95
N VAL A 28 1.73 -14.06 -12.55
CA VAL A 28 1.16 -15.11 -13.42
C VAL A 28 0.35 -14.51 -14.56
N LEU A 29 -0.50 -13.51 -14.28
CA LEU A 29 -1.35 -12.84 -15.26
C LEU A 29 -0.64 -11.72 -16.02
N THR A 30 0.64 -11.44 -15.71
CA THR A 30 1.41 -10.29 -16.24
C THR A 30 0.68 -8.95 -16.11
N SER A 31 -0.18 -8.82 -15.09
CA SER A 31 -1.07 -7.67 -14.92
C SER A 31 -0.42 -6.59 -14.06
N ARG A 32 -0.04 -5.47 -14.68
CA ARG A 32 0.50 -4.29 -13.98
C ARG A 32 -0.51 -3.68 -13.00
N ALA A 33 -1.80 -3.70 -13.35
CA ALA A 33 -2.85 -3.21 -12.47
C ALA A 33 -2.95 -4.05 -11.19
N LEU A 34 -2.86 -5.39 -11.32
CA LEU A 34 -2.93 -6.29 -10.16
C LEU A 34 -1.68 -6.19 -9.27
N ILE A 35 -0.50 -5.95 -9.86
CA ILE A 35 0.74 -5.68 -9.11
C ILE A 35 0.62 -4.36 -8.33
N THR A 36 0.00 -3.34 -8.91
CA THR A 36 -0.24 -2.04 -8.25
C THR A 36 -1.17 -2.22 -7.05
N ASP A 37 -2.24 -3.01 -7.21
CA ASP A 37 -3.16 -3.32 -6.12
C ASP A 37 -2.53 -4.20 -5.02
N ALA A 38 -1.60 -5.09 -5.40
CA ALA A 38 -0.77 -5.85 -4.47
C ALA A 38 0.11 -4.93 -3.62
N PHE A 39 0.74 -3.94 -4.24
CA PHE A 39 1.55 -2.94 -3.54
C PHE A 39 0.72 -2.12 -2.55
N ASN A 40 -0.49 -1.69 -2.93
CA ASN A 40 -1.40 -1.00 -2.02
C ASN A 40 -1.76 -1.86 -0.81
N SER A 41 -2.00 -3.16 -1.02
CA SER A 41 -2.30 -4.10 0.07
C SER A 41 -1.08 -4.34 0.97
N LEU A 42 0.14 -4.38 0.41
CA LEU A 42 1.38 -4.50 1.18
C LEU A 42 1.57 -3.29 2.11
N VAL A 43 1.41 -2.08 1.57
CA VAL A 43 1.55 -0.85 2.35
C VAL A 43 0.49 -0.78 3.46
N GLY A 44 -0.74 -1.20 3.18
CA GLY A 44 -1.80 -1.35 4.20
C GLY A 44 -1.40 -2.30 5.32
N GLY A 45 -0.79 -3.45 4.98
CA GLY A 45 -0.26 -4.39 5.96
C GLY A 45 0.83 -3.77 6.85
N VAL A 46 1.83 -3.12 6.23
CA VAL A 46 2.93 -2.45 6.94
C VAL A 46 2.41 -1.35 7.87
N MET A 47 1.43 -0.56 7.44
CA MET A 47 0.79 0.45 8.29
C MET A 47 0.09 -0.17 9.51
N GLY A 48 -0.69 -1.25 9.31
CA GLY A 48 -1.35 -1.95 10.40
C GLY A 48 -0.37 -2.47 11.46
N PHE A 49 0.77 -3.04 11.04
CA PHE A 49 1.82 -3.47 11.96
C PHE A 49 2.56 -2.30 12.62
N SER A 50 2.78 -1.21 11.89
CA SER A 50 3.47 -0.02 12.41
C SER A 50 2.67 0.64 13.54
N ILE A 51 1.34 0.69 13.43
CA ILE A 51 0.45 1.23 14.48
C ILE A 51 0.58 0.42 15.78
N LEU A 52 0.68 -0.91 15.70
CA LEU A 52 0.85 -1.77 16.86
C LEU A 52 2.19 -1.51 17.57
N ILE A 53 3.27 -1.38 16.80
CA ILE A 53 4.59 -1.06 17.32
C ILE A 53 4.59 0.33 17.96
N ASN A 54 4.00 1.32 17.31
CA ASN A 54 3.90 2.69 17.83
C ASN A 54 3.10 2.73 19.14
N ALA A 55 1.99 2.00 19.22
CA ALA A 55 1.17 1.91 20.42
C ALA A 55 1.93 1.26 21.60
N GLU A 56 2.75 0.24 21.34
CA GLU A 56 3.56 -0.40 22.38
C GLU A 56 4.72 0.50 22.83
N VAL A 57 5.43 1.13 21.88
CA VAL A 57 6.55 2.03 22.18
C VAL A 57 6.08 3.27 22.97
N PHE A 58 4.89 3.80 22.65
CA PHE A 58 4.34 4.96 23.35
C PHE A 58 4.04 4.68 24.83
N LYS A 59 3.68 3.44 25.18
CA LYS A 59 3.47 3.02 26.58
C LYS A 59 4.76 3.05 27.40
N HIS A 60 5.88 2.64 26.81
CA HIS A 60 7.18 2.62 27.49
C HIS A 60 7.87 3.98 27.46
N HIS A 61 7.64 4.78 26.42
CA HIS A 61 8.25 6.10 26.21
C HIS A 61 7.24 7.13 25.68
N PRO A 62 6.54 7.89 26.55
CA PRO A 62 5.51 8.84 26.10
C PRO A 62 6.07 10.06 25.35
N THR A 63 7.38 10.28 25.38
CA THR A 63 8.06 11.39 24.68
C THR A 63 8.16 11.19 23.17
N VAL A 64 7.96 9.97 22.65
CA VAL A 64 8.04 9.66 21.21
C VAL A 64 6.67 9.71 20.50
N TRP A 65 5.86 10.71 20.84
CA TRP A 65 4.55 10.96 20.22
C TRP A 65 4.60 11.20 18.70
N TYR A 66 5.76 11.66 18.18
CA TYR A 66 5.94 11.96 16.75
C TYR A 66 6.10 10.71 15.88
N LEU A 67 6.32 9.53 16.47
CA LEU A 67 6.68 8.32 15.75
C LEU A 67 5.63 7.95 14.70
N ASP A 68 4.35 7.95 15.09
CA ASP A 68 3.24 7.62 14.19
C ASP A 68 3.11 8.57 13.00
N GLY A 69 3.24 9.87 13.28
CA GLY A 69 3.26 10.91 12.24
C GLY A 69 4.44 10.76 11.28
N THR A 70 5.63 10.44 11.79
CA THR A 70 6.82 10.22 10.93
C THR A 70 6.69 8.98 10.05
N THR A 71 6.17 7.87 10.57
CA THR A 71 5.86 6.68 9.76
C THR A 71 4.81 6.97 8.70
N GLY A 72 3.76 7.72 9.04
CA GLY A 72 2.73 8.13 8.08
C GLY A 72 3.28 8.98 6.94
N ILE A 73 4.13 9.96 7.24
CA ILE A 73 4.78 10.82 6.22
C ILE A 73 5.70 9.98 5.32
N LEU A 74 6.53 9.10 5.88
CA LEU A 74 7.42 8.24 5.10
C LEU A 74 6.65 7.33 4.14
N ILE A 75 5.61 6.66 4.64
CA ILE A 75 4.77 5.76 3.82
C ILE A 75 4.01 6.56 2.74
N GLY A 76 3.49 7.75 3.10
CA GLY A 76 2.83 8.65 2.17
C GLY A 76 3.74 9.07 1.01
N LEU A 77 5.00 9.42 1.28
CA LEU A 77 5.98 9.76 0.25
C LEU A 77 6.28 8.58 -0.69
N ILE A 78 6.37 7.36 -0.14
CA ILE A 78 6.59 6.14 -0.93
C ILE A 78 5.40 5.89 -1.87
N ILE A 79 4.15 5.97 -1.35
CA ILE A 79 2.94 5.81 -2.16
C ILE A 79 2.87 6.89 -3.24
N LEU A 80 3.16 8.15 -2.89
CA LEU A 80 3.12 9.28 -3.81
C LEU A 80 4.10 9.07 -4.97
N ALA A 81 5.35 8.73 -4.68
CA ALA A 81 6.37 8.47 -5.68
C ALA A 81 5.97 7.31 -6.61
N TYR A 82 5.42 6.23 -6.04
CA TYR A 82 4.92 5.09 -6.82
C TYR A 82 3.71 5.48 -7.69
N GLY A 83 2.78 6.28 -7.18
CA GLY A 83 1.61 6.77 -7.91
C GLY A 83 1.98 7.67 -9.08
N VAL A 84 2.96 8.57 -8.90
CA VAL A 84 3.48 9.41 -10.00
C VAL A 84 4.11 8.54 -11.09
N LYS A 85 4.95 7.56 -10.71
CA LYS A 85 5.54 6.61 -11.67
C LYS A 85 4.46 5.85 -12.44
N LEU A 86 3.43 5.36 -11.75
CA LEU A 86 2.31 4.66 -12.37
C LEU A 86 1.56 5.53 -13.37
N LEU A 87 1.32 6.81 -13.04
CA LEU A 87 0.64 7.75 -13.92
C LEU A 87 1.44 7.96 -15.22
N ILE A 88 2.75 8.18 -15.10
CA ILE A 88 3.65 8.35 -16.25
C ILE A 88 3.64 7.10 -17.14
N ASP A 89 3.62 5.90 -16.55
CA ASP A 89 3.58 4.64 -17.31
C ASP A 89 2.23 4.38 -18.00
N MET A 90 1.12 4.82 -17.39
CA MET A 90 -0.24 4.53 -17.88
C MET A 90 -0.77 5.56 -18.90
N VAL A 91 -0.46 6.85 -18.75
CA VAL A 91 -0.92 7.92 -19.66
C VAL A 91 -0.60 7.63 -21.15
N PRO A 92 0.63 7.28 -21.55
CA PRO A 92 0.93 6.99 -22.96
C PRO A 92 0.23 5.71 -23.44
N ARG A 93 0.07 4.73 -22.56
CA ARG A 93 -0.59 3.46 -22.86
C ARG A 93 -2.07 3.67 -23.16
N VAL A 94 -2.78 4.44 -22.33
CA VAL A 94 -4.19 4.83 -22.58
C VAL A 94 -4.34 5.63 -23.87
N ARG A 95 -3.38 6.53 -24.14
CA ARG A 95 -3.37 7.30 -25.40
C ARG A 95 -3.22 6.40 -26.63
N GLN A 96 -2.44 5.33 -26.56
CA GLN A 96 -2.32 4.36 -27.67
C GLN A 96 -3.61 3.57 -27.89
N THR A 97 -4.24 3.05 -26.83
CA THR A 97 -5.50 2.29 -26.94
C THR A 97 -6.59 3.12 -27.64
N ARG A 98 -6.72 4.40 -27.25
CA ARG A 98 -7.72 5.32 -27.83
C ARG A 98 -7.49 5.64 -29.32
N ASN A 99 -6.25 5.51 -29.81
CA ASN A 99 -5.98 5.71 -31.24
C ASN A 99 -6.38 4.47 -32.05
N TYR A 100 -6.24 3.26 -31.50
CA TYR A 100 -6.63 2.02 -32.20
C TYR A 100 -8.14 1.95 -32.44
N GLU A 101 -8.95 2.28 -31.43
CA GLU A 101 -10.43 2.33 -31.54
C GLU A 101 -10.96 3.38 -32.51
N ARG A 102 -10.12 4.30 -32.98
CA ARG A 102 -10.52 5.33 -33.95
C ARG A 102 -10.27 4.91 -35.41
N PHE A 103 -9.63 3.76 -35.63
CA PHE A 103 -9.29 3.23 -36.96
C PHE A 103 -10.08 1.95 -37.33
N GLU A 104 -10.98 1.48 -36.46
CA GLU A 104 -12.08 0.56 -36.78
C GLU A 104 -13.39 1.36 -36.92
#